data_AF-A0A421BFL5-F1
#
_entry.id   AF-A0A421BFL5-F1
#
_cell.length_a   1.000
_cell.length_b   1.000
_cell.length_c   1.000
_cell.angle_alpha   90.00
_cell.angle_beta   90.00
_cell.angle_gamma   90.00
#
_symmetry.space_group_name_H-M   'P 1'
#
loop_
_entity.id
_entity.type
_entity.pdbx_description
1 polymer ?
#
loop_
_entity_poly.entity_id
_entity_poly.type
_entity_poly.pdbx_seq_one_letter_code
_entity_poly.pdbx_strand_id
1 'polypeptide(L)'
;MNYEILNTPFYKQAINATEVQIYCNAPYTVITRDIVGNVCDKPSEELIKLVIDQVAAEYDPTDKINRLDQTLLKADKAIERMKEESKITQGAIIELMNQVLPFLHKAKEEVTEHAPSNPTANNDEKGGETVDGNATGN
;
A
#
# COMPACT_ATOMS: atom_id res chain seq x y z
N MET A 1 0.72 -32.20 31.12
CA MET A 1 0.54 -33.39 30.25
C MET A 1 1.82 -33.57 29.47
N ASN A 2 2.36 -34.79 29.41
CA ASN A 2 3.56 -35.06 28.61
C ASN A 2 3.12 -35.45 27.20
N TYR A 3 3.58 -34.72 26.19
CA TYR A 3 3.27 -34.96 24.79
C TYR A 3 4.50 -35.49 24.07
N GLU A 4 4.28 -36.38 23.12
CA GLU A 4 5.30 -36.93 22.24
C GLU A 4 4.84 -36.86 20.78
N ILE A 5 5.79 -36.86 19.84
CA ILE A 5 5.47 -36.95 18.41
C ILE A 5 4.96 -38.36 18.11
N LEU A 6 3.77 -38.45 17.52
CA LEU A 6 3.15 -39.74 17.16
C LEU A 6 3.68 -40.27 15.83
N ASN A 7 3.80 -39.39 14.83
CA ASN A 7 4.20 -39.73 13.46
C ASN A 7 5.24 -38.73 12.95
N THR A 8 6.06 -39.16 11.98
CA THR A 8 7.03 -38.27 11.33
C THR A 8 6.30 -37.08 10.69
N PRO A 9 6.68 -35.82 10.98
CA PRO A 9 6.05 -34.64 10.40
C PRO A 9 6.10 -34.65 8.88
N PHE A 10 4.99 -34.28 8.22
CA PHE A 10 4.86 -34.35 6.77
C PHE A 10 4.55 -32.98 6.16
N TYR A 11 5.44 -32.48 5.30
CA TYR A 11 5.24 -31.21 4.62
C TYR A 11 4.30 -31.33 3.41
N LYS A 12 3.12 -30.73 3.52
CA LYS A 12 2.09 -30.61 2.50
C LYS A 12 2.35 -29.37 1.64
N GLN A 13 3.14 -29.54 0.57
CA GLN A 13 3.52 -28.46 -0.35
C GLN A 13 2.31 -27.67 -0.91
N ALA A 14 1.20 -28.36 -1.22
CA ALA A 14 0.01 -27.75 -1.83
C ALA A 14 -0.61 -26.63 -0.98
N ILE A 15 -0.45 -26.68 0.34
CA ILE A 15 -1.01 -25.69 1.28
C ILE A 15 0.09 -24.97 2.08
N ASN A 16 1.36 -25.19 1.74
CA ASN A 16 2.52 -24.67 2.46
C ASN A 16 2.40 -24.88 3.99
N ALA A 17 2.14 -26.11 4.41
CA ALA A 17 2.01 -26.46 5.83
C ALA A 17 2.59 -27.84 6.13
N THR A 18 3.03 -28.06 7.37
CA THR A 18 3.53 -29.34 7.87
C THR A 18 2.51 -29.95 8.81
N GLU A 19 2.06 -31.17 8.51
CA GLU A 19 1.23 -31.94 9.44
C GLU A 19 2.08 -32.45 10.59
N VAL A 20 1.67 -32.14 11.82
CA VAL A 20 2.30 -32.60 13.06
C VAL A 20 1.23 -33.29 13.90
N GLN A 21 1.57 -34.49 14.36
CA GLN A 21 0.71 -35.28 15.24
C GLN A 21 1.41 -35.50 16.56
N ILE A 22 0.77 -35.06 17.64
CA ILE A 22 1.26 -35.27 19.01
C ILE A 22 0.27 -36.14 19.78
N TYR A 23 0.77 -36.91 20.74
CA TYR A 23 -0.06 -37.73 21.59
C TYR A 23 0.34 -37.61 23.07
N CYS A 24 -0.62 -37.78 23.95
CA CYS A 24 -0.43 -37.92 25.39
C CYS A 24 -1.04 -39.25 25.84
N ASN A 25 -0.35 -40.01 26.68
CA ASN A 25 -0.81 -41.33 27.11
C ASN A 25 -1.89 -41.31 28.20
N ALA A 26 -1.99 -40.24 28.99
CA ALA A 26 -2.89 -40.18 30.14
C ALA A 26 -3.44 -38.76 30.38
N PRO A 27 -4.73 -38.49 30.04
CA PRO A 27 -5.63 -39.36 29.27
C PRO A 27 -5.13 -39.53 27.83
N TYR A 28 -5.40 -40.70 27.22
CA TYR A 28 -5.04 -40.94 25.82
C TYR A 28 -5.67 -39.89 24.91
N THR A 29 -4.82 -39.03 24.33
CA THR A 29 -5.22 -37.89 23.51
C THR A 29 -4.30 -37.81 22.32
N VAL A 30 -4.85 -37.63 21.12
CA VAL A 30 -4.10 -37.36 19.90
C VAL A 30 -4.55 -36.02 19.34
N ILE A 31 -3.59 -35.18 18.97
CA ILE A 31 -3.82 -33.87 18.39
C ILE A 31 -3.05 -33.80 17.07
N THR A 32 -3.78 -33.52 15.99
CA THR A 32 -3.23 -33.32 14.65
C THR A 32 -3.45 -31.87 14.24
N ARG A 33 -2.39 -31.17 13.82
CA ARG A 33 -2.47 -29.82 13.27
C ARG A 33 -1.57 -29.66 12.06
N ASP A 34 -2.02 -28.82 11.13
CA ASP A 34 -1.22 -28.33 10.01
C ASP A 34 -0.56 -27.01 10.43
N ILE A 35 0.75 -27.05 10.68
CA ILE A 35 1.56 -25.90 11.06
C ILE A 35 2.03 -25.19 9.79
N VAL A 36 1.82 -23.88 9.69
CA VAL A 36 2.20 -23.10 8.50
C VAL A 36 3.71 -23.18 8.24
N GLY A 37 4.09 -23.43 6.99
CA GLY A 37 5.46 -23.56 6.52
C GLY A 37 6.01 -24.99 6.57
N ASN A 38 7.24 -25.15 6.06
CA ASN A 38 8.01 -26.38 6.22
C ASN A 38 8.76 -26.33 7.55
N VAL A 39 8.35 -27.17 8.50
CA VAL A 39 8.95 -27.28 9.84
C VAL A 39 9.46 -28.69 10.14
N CYS A 40 9.59 -29.57 9.15
CA CYS A 40 10.01 -30.96 9.34
C CYS A 40 11.36 -31.11 10.07
N ASP A 41 12.26 -30.14 9.92
CA ASP A 41 13.61 -30.16 10.51
C ASP A 41 13.66 -29.62 11.96
N LYS A 42 12.54 -29.16 12.50
CA LYS A 42 12.49 -28.63 13.87
C LYS A 42 12.59 -29.76 14.90
N PRO A 43 13.19 -29.49 16.07
CA PRO A 43 13.22 -30.46 17.16
C PRO A 43 11.80 -30.78 17.65
N SER A 44 11.59 -32.00 18.13
CA SER A 44 10.29 -32.49 18.58
C SER A 44 9.64 -31.59 19.62
N GLU A 45 10.42 -31.05 20.56
CA GLU A 45 9.93 -30.12 21.59
C GLU A 45 9.34 -28.84 20.98
N GLU A 46 9.98 -28.29 19.96
CA GLU A 46 9.49 -27.09 19.26
C GLU A 46 8.23 -27.39 18.45
N LEU A 47 8.18 -28.56 17.78
CA LEU A 47 6.98 -29.01 17.05
C LEU A 47 5.78 -29.23 17.98
N ILE A 48 5.99 -29.86 19.13
CA ILE A 48 4.96 -30.05 20.15
C ILE A 48 4.47 -28.68 20.63
N LYS A 49 5.38 -27.76 20.95
CA LYS A 49 5.02 -26.42 21.39
C LYS A 49 4.16 -25.69 20.35
N LEU A 50 4.51 -25.76 19.06
CA LEU A 50 3.73 -25.14 17.99
C LEU A 50 2.29 -25.69 17.92
N VAL A 51 2.12 -27.01 18.03
CA VAL A 51 0.79 -27.64 18.06
C VAL A 51 0.00 -27.18 19.28
N ILE A 52 0.61 -27.16 20.47
CA ILE A 52 -0.05 -26.74 21.71
C ILE A 52 -0.41 -25.26 21.69
N ASP A 53 0.50 -24.39 21.23
CA ASP A 53 0.25 -22.95 21.09
C ASP A 53 -0.92 -22.69 20.13
N GLN A 54 -0.98 -23.44 19.02
CA GLN A 54 -2.08 -23.33 18.06
C GLN A 54 -3.41 -23.79 18.67
N VAL A 55 -3.43 -24.93 19.36
CA VAL A 55 -4.64 -25.40 20.06
C VAL A 55 -5.08 -24.42 21.15
N ALA A 56 -4.15 -23.86 21.91
CA ALA A 56 -4.45 -22.85 22.91
C ALA A 56 -5.09 -21.60 22.29
N ALA A 57 -4.55 -21.12 21.16
CA ALA A 57 -5.12 -19.99 20.44
C ALA A 57 -6.48 -20.29 19.77
N GLU A 58 -6.77 -21.54 19.43
CA GLU A 58 -8.07 -21.99 18.94
C GLU A 58 -9.12 -22.08 20.07
N TYR A 59 -8.70 -22.43 21.28
CA TYR A 59 -9.57 -22.55 22.45
C TYR A 59 -9.86 -21.21 23.12
N ASP A 60 -8.81 -20.41 23.35
CA ASP A 60 -8.91 -19.06 23.90
C ASP A 60 -8.19 -18.05 22.98
N PRO A 61 -8.92 -17.47 22.02
CA PRO A 61 -8.35 -16.51 21.09
C PRO A 61 -8.15 -15.12 21.71
N THR A 62 -8.47 -14.91 23.00
CA THR A 62 -8.48 -13.57 23.63
C THR A 62 -7.15 -12.85 23.50
N ASP A 63 -6.03 -13.53 23.74
CA ASP A 63 -4.70 -12.93 23.59
C ASP A 63 -4.39 -12.51 22.15
N LYS A 64 -4.82 -13.32 21.18
CA LYS A 64 -4.64 -13.03 19.75
C LYS A 64 -5.51 -11.84 19.32
N ILE A 65 -6.76 -11.77 19.81
CA ILE A 65 -7.67 -10.66 19.59
C ILE A 65 -7.11 -9.37 20.20
N ASN A 66 -6.66 -9.41 21.46
CA ASN A 66 -6.05 -8.26 22.13
C ASN A 66 -4.83 -7.70 21.37
N ARG A 67 -3.97 -8.58 20.83
CA ARG A 67 -2.84 -8.16 20.00
C ARG A 67 -3.28 -7.54 18.67
N LEU A 68 -4.33 -8.08 18.05
CA LEU A 68 -4.92 -7.49 16.84
C LEU A 68 -5.50 -6.11 17.14
N ASP A 69 -6.25 -5.95 18.22
CA ASP A 69 -6.82 -4.66 18.65
C ASP A 69 -5.74 -3.62 18.91
N GLN A 70 -4.66 -3.99 19.61
CA GLN A 70 -3.52 -3.10 19.79
C GLN A 70 -2.84 -2.70 18.48
N THR A 71 -2.80 -3.62 17.51
CA THR A 71 -2.23 -3.35 16.18
C THR A 71 -3.12 -2.41 15.39
N LEU A 72 -4.43 -2.62 15.41
CA LEU A 72 -5.43 -1.74 14.80
C LEU A 72 -5.34 -0.33 15.38
N LEU A 73 -5.28 -0.19 16.71
CA LEU A 73 -5.13 1.12 17.37
C LEU A 73 -3.84 1.84 16.97
N LYS A 74 -2.74 1.11 16.75
CA LYS A 74 -1.48 1.70 16.27
C LYS A 74 -1.59 2.14 14.81
N ALA A 75 -2.26 1.36 13.97
CA ALA A 75 -2.51 1.70 12.57
C ALA A 75 -3.37 2.96 12.46
N ASP A 76 -4.46 3.05 13.22
CA ASP A 76 -5.34 4.24 13.24
C ASP A 76 -4.56 5.50 13.65
N LYS A 77 -3.72 5.40 14.69
CA LYS A 77 -2.85 6.51 15.11
C LYS A 77 -1.80 6.88 14.06
N ALA A 78 -1.33 5.93 13.26
CA ALA A 78 -0.41 6.21 12.17
C ALA A 78 -1.13 6.92 11.02
N ILE A 79 -2.35 6.49 10.68
CA ILE A 79 -3.20 7.12 9.66
C ILE A 79 -3.53 8.57 10.04
N GLU A 80 -3.94 8.83 11.27
CA GLU A 80 -4.24 10.20 11.72
C GLU A 80 -3.02 11.11 11.68
N ARG A 81 -1.84 10.62 12.07
CA ARG A 81 -0.59 11.39 11.93
C ARG A 81 -0.26 11.71 10.48
N MET A 82 -0.37 10.72 9.60
CA MET A 82 -0.13 10.88 8.17
C MET A 82 -1.09 11.91 7.55
N LYS A 83 -2.36 11.91 7.99
CA LYS A 83 -3.36 12.89 7.56
C LYS A 83 -2.98 14.31 7.99
N GLU A 84 -2.50 14.48 9.22
CA GLU A 84 -2.08 15.80 9.71
C GLU A 84 -0.81 16.30 9.00
N GLU A 85 0.19 15.44 8.83
CA GLU A 85 1.40 15.74 8.06
C GLU A 85 1.06 16.10 6.60
N SER A 86 0.09 15.42 5.99
CA SER A 86 -0.40 15.74 4.66
C SER A 86 -1.04 17.13 4.60
N LYS A 87 -1.84 17.53 5.60
CA LYS A 87 -2.42 18.89 5.64
C LYS A 87 -1.36 19.95 5.77
N ILE A 88 -0.36 19.73 6.63
CA ILE A 88 0.78 20.65 6.80
C ILE A 88 1.52 20.82 5.48
N THR A 89 1.81 19.71 4.80
CA THR A 89 2.49 19.72 3.50
C THR A 89 1.68 20.46 2.44
N GLN A 90 0.36 20.22 2.37
CA GLN A 90 -0.53 20.94 1.47
C GLN A 90 -0.57 22.44 1.77
N GLY A 91 -0.62 22.82 3.05
CA GLY A 91 -0.56 24.23 3.48
C GLY A 91 0.74 24.91 3.04
N ALA A 92 1.88 24.26 3.26
CA ALA A 92 3.19 24.77 2.84
C ALA A 92 3.28 24.95 1.31
N ILE A 93 2.70 24.03 0.52
CA ILE A 93 2.61 24.17 -0.94
C ILE A 93 1.78 25.39 -1.33
N ILE A 94 0.63 25.61 -0.67
CA ILE A 94 -0.22 26.79 -0.95
C ILE A 94 0.51 28.08 -0.60
N GLU A 95 1.22 28.13 0.53
CA GLU A 95 2.00 29.29 0.92
C GLU A 95 3.12 29.59 -0.09
N LEU A 96 3.83 28.56 -0.54
CA LEU A 96 4.83 28.69 -1.61
C LEU A 96 4.21 29.20 -2.92
N MET A 97 3.05 28.67 -3.32
CA MET A 97 2.34 29.16 -4.51
C MET A 97 1.97 30.64 -4.39
N ASN A 98 1.44 31.05 -3.23
CA ASN A 98 1.10 32.45 -2.97
C ASN A 98 2.32 33.37 -2.98
N GLN A 99 3.48 32.88 -2.54
CA GLN A 99 4.73 33.63 -2.61
C GLN A 99 5.25 33.76 -4.05
N VAL A 100 5.14 32.71 -4.87
CA VAL A 100 5.68 32.67 -6.25
C VAL A 100 4.78 33.39 -7.26
N LEU A 101 3.45 33.32 -7.11
CA LEU A 101 2.46 33.91 -8.04
C LEU A 101 2.71 35.41 -8.35
N PRO A 102 2.96 36.30 -7.36
CA PRO A 102 3.27 37.70 -7.62
C PRO A 102 4.53 37.93 -8.46
N PHE A 103 5.57 37.10 -8.29
CA PHE A 103 6.79 37.19 -9.10
C PHE A 103 6.54 36.76 -10.54
N LEU A 104 5.73 35.71 -10.74
CA LEU A 104 5.30 35.28 -12.08
C LEU A 104 4.47 36.37 -12.78
N HIS A 105 3.57 37.05 -12.05
CA HIS A 105 2.79 38.15 -12.61
C HIS A 105 3.67 39.34 -13.00
N LYS A 106 4.59 39.77 -12.12
CA LYS A 106 5.57 40.83 -12.44
C LYS A 106 6.45 40.48 -13.64
N ALA A 107 6.99 39.27 -13.68
CA ALA A 107 7.81 38.81 -14.80
C ALA A 107 7.02 38.76 -16.12
N LYS A 108 5.70 38.49 -16.06
CA LYS A 108 4.84 38.50 -17.24
C LYS A 108 4.53 39.93 -17.72
N GLU A 109 4.36 40.89 -16.81
CA GLU A 109 4.19 42.31 -17.13
C GLU A 109 5.44 42.90 -17.79
N GLU A 110 6.64 42.62 -17.26
CA GLU A 110 7.93 43.08 -17.81
C GLU A 110 8.23 42.51 -19.22
N VAL A 111 7.70 41.33 -19.57
CA VAL A 111 7.85 40.75 -20.92
C VAL A 111 6.87 41.38 -21.93
N THR A 112 5.71 41.87 -21.51
CA THR A 112 4.74 42.53 -22.39
C THR A 112 5.04 44.00 -22.69
N GLU A 113 5.87 44.69 -21.89
CA GLU A 113 6.17 46.12 -22.07
C GLU A 113 7.33 46.41 -23.05
N HIS A 114 7.97 45.36 -23.58
CA HIS A 114 9.05 45.48 -24.59
C HIS A 114 8.73 44.75 -25.92
N ALA A 115 7.48 44.80 -26.37
CA ALA A 115 7.20 44.57 -27.79
C ALA A 115 7.68 45.80 -28.60
N PRO A 116 8.64 45.67 -29.54
CA PRO A 116 9.05 46.81 -30.35
C PRO A 116 7.88 47.21 -31.27
N SER A 117 7.45 48.46 -31.15
CA SER A 117 6.59 49.12 -32.11
C SER A 117 7.35 49.28 -33.43
N ASN A 118 6.96 48.53 -34.46
CA ASN A 118 7.49 48.73 -35.81
C ASN A 118 6.58 49.74 -36.55
N PRO A 119 7.10 50.86 -37.06
CA PRO A 119 6.30 51.81 -37.83
C PRO A 119 6.13 51.34 -39.29
N THR A 120 4.86 51.26 -39.69
CA THR A 120 4.28 51.55 -41.01
C THR A 120 4.92 50.95 -42.26
N ALA A 121 4.13 50.16 -43.00
CA ALA A 121 4.09 50.25 -44.47
C ALA A 121 2.68 49.90 -44.98
N ASN A 122 1.98 50.95 -45.43
CA ASN A 122 0.78 50.85 -46.24
C ASN A 122 1.06 50.04 -47.51
N ASN A 123 0.07 49.27 -47.99
CA ASN A 123 -0.16 49.06 -49.41
C ASN A 123 -1.64 48.75 -49.62
N ASP A 124 -2.34 49.73 -50.20
CA ASP A 124 -3.67 49.61 -50.75
C ASP A 124 -3.65 48.83 -52.08
N GLU A 125 -4.76 48.10 -52.32
CA GLU A 125 -5.26 47.54 -53.59
C GLU A 125 -4.42 46.41 -54.25
N LYS A 126 -4.98 45.31 -54.79
CA LYS A 126 -6.22 45.18 -55.55
C LYS A 126 -6.55 43.69 -55.83
N GLY A 127 -7.83 43.32 -55.73
CA GLY A 127 -8.52 42.44 -56.69
C GLY A 127 -8.29 40.92 -56.66
N GLY A 128 -9.38 40.16 -56.66
CA GLY A 128 -9.38 38.79 -57.17
C GLY A 128 -10.32 37.83 -56.45
N GLU A 129 -11.60 37.89 -56.78
CA GLU A 129 -12.62 36.90 -56.45
C GLU A 129 -12.48 35.66 -57.36
N THR A 130 -12.45 34.45 -56.78
CA THR A 130 -13.04 33.17 -57.28
C THR A 130 -12.98 32.17 -56.10
N VAL A 131 -14.09 31.76 -55.46
CA VAL A 131 -15.11 30.76 -55.86
C VAL A 131 -14.63 29.31 -55.83
N ASP A 132 -15.29 28.55 -54.94
CA ASP A 132 -15.63 27.12 -54.90
C ASP A 132 -14.58 26.02 -55.05
N GLY A 133 -14.67 25.04 -54.14
CA GLY A 133 -14.42 23.64 -54.49
C GLY A 133 -13.81 22.74 -53.41
N ASN A 134 -14.67 22.19 -52.56
CA ASN A 134 -14.76 20.76 -52.22
C ASN A 134 -13.50 19.96 -51.79
N ALA A 135 -13.52 19.37 -50.60
CA ALA A 135 -13.64 17.92 -50.41
C ALA A 135 -13.30 17.49 -48.97
N THR A 136 -14.30 16.94 -48.28
CA THR A 136 -14.16 16.01 -47.16
C THR A 136 -13.32 14.79 -47.57
N GLY A 137 -12.37 14.40 -46.72
CA GLY A 137 -11.66 13.12 -46.80
C GLY A 137 -11.55 12.52 -45.40
N ASN A 138 -12.12 11.32 -45.27
CA ASN A 138 -12.30 10.45 -44.09
C ASN A 138 -11.22 10.49 -43.00
#